data_AF-A0A0N4X658-F1
#
_entry.id   AF-A0A0N4X658-F1
#
_cell.length_a   1.000
_cell.length_b   1.000
_cell.length_c   1.000
_cell.angle_alpha   90.00
_cell.angle_beta   90.00
_cell.angle_gamma   90.00
#
_symmetry.space_group_name_H-M   'P 1'
#
loop_
_entity.id
_entity.type
_entity.pdbx_description
1 polymer ?
#
loop_
_entity_poly.entity_id
_entity_poly.type
_entity_poly.pdbx_seq_one_letter_code
_entity_poly.pdbx_strand_id
1 'polypeptide(L)'
;MKVVSVRPNQKKNFHIQNFVGKHLLVCFSVVAGLAVVNIFFYLFNSIFVLIDTFDSPWSRRFKIQQDKTPSFSKYVEAVRLVLFNQIVTGVILCVCLLLFTFQLFRLFHHPKIYKHVHKIHHEWTAPVSITSIYCHPIEHAFSNLMPVLLGPTLCGSHITTLWIWACIAVISTTFSHSGYHFPMSPSPEAHDYHHRVCVKNIQHLHLAWELLNVRS
;
A
#
# COMPACT_ATOMS: atom_id res chain seq x y z
N MET A 1 27.18 -40.26 -15.19
CA MET A 1 26.23 -39.69 -14.19
C MET A 1 24.88 -40.40 -14.32
N LYS A 2 24.41 -41.11 -13.29
CA LYS A 2 23.03 -41.63 -13.28
C LYS A 2 22.09 -40.45 -13.06
N VAL A 3 21.32 -40.07 -14.07
CA VAL A 3 20.20 -39.14 -13.91
C VAL A 3 19.18 -39.85 -13.02
N VAL A 4 19.13 -39.47 -11.74
CA VAL A 4 18.13 -40.00 -10.81
C VAL A 4 16.76 -39.56 -11.34
N SER A 5 16.02 -40.54 -11.86
CA SER A 5 14.66 -40.34 -12.36
C SER A 5 13.74 -39.97 -11.19
N VAL A 6 13.52 -38.66 -11.00
CA VAL A 6 12.56 -38.15 -10.02
C VAL A 6 11.16 -38.54 -10.49
N ARG A 7 10.41 -39.26 -9.63
CA ARG A 7 9.05 -39.73 -9.94
C ARG A 7 8.14 -38.55 -10.34
N PRO A 8 7.17 -38.74 -11.26
CA PRO A 8 6.30 -37.66 -11.76
C PRO A 8 5.61 -36.83 -10.66
N ASN A 9 5.14 -37.49 -9.59
CA ASN A 9 4.52 -36.80 -8.45
C ASN A 9 5.51 -35.90 -7.67
N GLN A 10 6.78 -36.29 -7.59
CA GLN A 10 7.80 -35.48 -6.94
C GLN A 10 8.18 -34.26 -7.79
N LYS A 11 8.22 -34.40 -9.13
CA LYS A 11 8.40 -33.25 -10.04
C LYS A 11 7.26 -32.23 -9.93
N LYS A 12 6.01 -32.70 -9.90
CA LYS A 12 4.83 -31.83 -9.80
C LYS A 12 4.82 -31.05 -8.47
N ASN A 13 5.12 -31.72 -7.36
CA ASN A 13 5.21 -31.08 -6.05
C ASN A 13 6.34 -30.04 -5.97
N PHE A 14 7.48 -30.32 -6.59
CA PHE A 14 8.62 -29.40 -6.62
C PHE A 14 8.33 -28.12 -7.42
N HIS A 15 7.68 -28.22 -8.58
CA HIS A 15 7.27 -27.05 -9.36
C HIS A 15 6.26 -26.17 -8.60
N ILE A 16 5.31 -26.79 -7.88
CA ILE A 16 4.33 -26.07 -7.05
C ILE A 16 5.05 -25.37 -5.90
N GLN A 17 5.99 -26.03 -5.21
CA GLN A 17 6.73 -25.43 -4.10
C GLN A 17 7.60 -24.24 -4.54
N ASN A 18 8.29 -24.35 -5.67
CA ASN A 18 9.11 -23.24 -6.20
C ASN A 18 8.26 -22.07 -6.68
N PHE A 19 7.11 -22.35 -7.29
CA PHE A 19 6.13 -21.34 -7.63
C PHE A 19 5.68 -20.61 -6.34
N VAL A 20 5.13 -21.35 -5.37
CA VAL A 20 4.65 -20.82 -4.09
C VAL A 20 5.74 -20.00 -3.38
N GLY A 21 6.99 -20.46 -3.34
CA GLY A 21 8.11 -19.75 -2.73
C GLY A 21 8.41 -18.39 -3.36
N LYS A 22 8.43 -18.30 -4.70
CA LYS A 22 8.66 -17.03 -5.42
C LYS A 22 7.54 -16.03 -5.19
N HIS A 23 6.28 -16.48 -5.18
CA HIS A 23 5.13 -15.59 -4.92
C HIS A 23 5.08 -15.13 -3.47
N LEU A 24 5.43 -15.99 -2.51
CA LEU A 24 5.55 -15.61 -1.11
C LEU A 24 6.60 -14.51 -0.88
N LEU A 25 7.73 -14.55 -1.57
CA LEU A 25 8.78 -13.54 -1.45
C LEU A 25 8.32 -12.15 -1.96
N VAL A 26 7.57 -12.12 -3.06
CA VAL A 26 6.97 -10.88 -3.59
C VAL A 26 5.94 -10.33 -2.62
N CYS A 27 5.03 -11.17 -2.10
CA CYS A 27 4.07 -10.77 -1.08
C CYS A 27 4.78 -10.23 0.18
N PHE A 28 5.84 -10.90 0.64
CA PHE A 28 6.63 -10.45 1.79
C PHE A 28 7.24 -9.07 1.57
N SER A 29 7.78 -8.81 0.37
CA SER A 29 8.39 -7.52 0.03
C SER A 29 7.36 -6.37 0.02
N VAL A 30 6.16 -6.63 -0.49
CA VAL A 30 5.06 -5.65 -0.48
C VAL A 30 4.54 -5.41 0.93
N VAL A 31 4.33 -6.47 1.72
CA VAL A 31 3.90 -6.37 3.12
C VAL A 31 4.94 -5.59 3.94
N ALA A 32 6.23 -5.84 3.72
CA ALA A 32 7.30 -5.09 4.38
C ALA A 32 7.26 -3.59 4.03
N GLY A 33 7.07 -3.24 2.74
CA GLY A 33 6.92 -1.85 2.31
C GLY A 33 5.71 -1.15 2.94
N LEU A 34 4.56 -1.82 2.97
CA LEU A 34 3.36 -1.31 3.65
C LEU A 34 3.58 -1.13 5.15
N ALA A 35 4.27 -2.08 5.80
CA ALA A 35 4.59 -1.98 7.21
C ALA A 35 5.47 -0.75 7.51
N VAL A 36 6.48 -0.47 6.69
CA VAL A 36 7.35 0.71 6.84
C VAL A 36 6.53 2.01 6.77
N VAL A 37 5.69 2.16 5.74
CA VAL A 37 4.85 3.37 5.57
C VAL A 37 3.84 3.52 6.71
N ASN A 38 3.23 2.41 7.16
CA ASN A 38 2.28 2.43 8.27
C ASN A 38 2.96 2.78 9.61
N ILE A 39 4.10 2.18 9.92
CA ILE A 39 4.89 2.51 11.11
C ILE A 39 5.23 4.00 11.09
N PHE A 40 5.73 4.50 9.96
CA PHE A 40 6.03 5.92 9.79
C PHE A 40 4.80 6.82 10.00
N PHE A 41 3.65 6.45 9.43
CA PHE A 41 2.38 7.14 9.63
C PHE A 41 2.02 7.24 11.12
N TYR A 42 2.04 6.13 11.88
CA TYR A 42 1.69 6.16 13.30
C TYR A 42 2.70 6.93 14.14
N LEU A 43 3.99 6.77 13.88
CA LEU A 43 5.04 7.52 14.58
C LEU A 43 4.88 9.02 14.36
N PHE A 44 4.70 9.46 13.11
CA PHE A 44 4.57 10.88 12.79
C PHE A 44 3.27 11.49 13.35
N ASN A 45 2.13 10.79 13.22
CA ASN A 45 0.86 11.28 13.75
C ASN A 45 0.80 11.23 15.29
N SER A 46 1.57 10.35 15.95
CA SER A 46 1.64 10.32 17.42
C SER A 46 2.10 11.65 18.02
N ILE A 47 2.97 12.39 17.31
CA ILE A 47 3.43 13.72 17.73
C ILE A 47 2.24 14.67 17.90
N PHE A 48 1.33 14.73 16.92
CA PHE A 48 0.17 15.61 16.96
C PHE A 48 -0.86 15.16 18.01
N VAL A 49 -1.06 13.85 18.16
CA VAL A 49 -1.92 13.30 19.22
C VAL A 49 -1.38 13.68 20.60
N LEU A 50 -0.06 13.60 20.81
CA LEU A 50 0.56 14.00 22.07
C LEU A 50 0.42 15.52 22.30
N ILE A 51 0.60 16.34 21.27
CA ILE A 51 0.39 17.80 21.38
C ILE A 51 -1.06 18.10 21.81
N ASP A 52 -2.04 17.46 21.18
CA ASP A 52 -3.46 17.61 21.55
C ASP A 52 -3.76 17.08 22.96
N THR A 53 -3.11 15.99 23.37
CA THR A 53 -3.33 15.36 24.70
C THR A 53 -2.74 16.19 25.84
N PHE A 54 -1.56 16.76 25.65
CA PHE A 54 -0.88 17.56 26.68
C PHE A 54 -1.27 19.04 26.68
N ASP A 55 -1.97 19.52 25.65
CA ASP A 55 -2.49 20.89 25.51
C ASP A 55 -1.47 21.98 25.93
N SER A 56 -0.26 21.86 25.41
CA SER A 56 0.85 22.71 25.83
C SER A 56 0.67 24.16 25.36
N PRO A 57 0.93 25.18 26.21
CA PRO A 57 0.66 26.58 25.85
C PRO A 57 1.35 27.07 24.57
N TRP A 58 2.52 26.51 24.25
CA TRP A 58 3.30 26.90 23.06
C TRP A 58 2.65 26.46 21.74
N SER A 59 1.80 25.42 21.73
CA SER A 59 1.19 24.88 20.52
C SER A 59 -0.13 25.58 20.16
N ARG A 60 -0.82 26.17 21.14
CA ARG A 60 -2.13 26.82 20.98
C ARG A 60 -2.13 27.95 19.95
N ARG A 61 -1.03 28.70 19.85
CA ARG A 61 -0.84 29.78 18.85
C ARG A 61 -0.81 29.27 17.40
N PHE A 62 -0.54 27.98 17.20
CA PHE A 62 -0.50 27.35 15.89
C PHE A 62 -1.80 26.59 15.57
N LYS A 63 -2.71 26.40 16.54
CA LYS A 63 -3.98 25.71 16.32
C LYS A 63 -4.95 26.61 15.56
N ILE A 64 -5.51 26.11 14.46
CA ILE A 64 -6.44 26.87 13.60
C ILE A 64 -7.85 26.94 14.21
N GLN A 65 -8.31 25.84 14.83
CA GLN A 65 -9.60 25.74 15.53
C GLN A 65 -9.37 25.61 17.03
N GLN A 66 -9.28 26.73 17.75
CA GLN A 66 -9.03 26.74 19.20
C GLN A 66 -10.25 26.30 20.02
N ASP A 67 -11.44 26.46 19.48
CA ASP A 67 -12.72 26.08 20.10
C ASP A 67 -13.01 24.58 20.01
N LYS A 68 -12.24 23.83 19.20
CA LYS A 68 -12.47 22.40 18.95
C LYS A 68 -11.27 21.55 19.32
N THR A 69 -11.41 20.88 20.46
CA THR A 69 -10.50 19.83 20.93
C THR A 69 -11.21 18.48 20.90
N PRO A 70 -10.73 17.49 20.12
CA PRO A 70 -11.34 16.16 20.10
C PRO A 70 -11.20 15.46 21.45
N SER A 71 -12.21 14.67 21.85
CA SER A 71 -12.10 13.79 23.01
C SER A 71 -11.16 12.61 22.71
N PHE A 72 -10.54 12.03 23.75
CA PHE A 72 -9.68 10.85 23.59
C PHE A 72 -10.38 9.68 22.88
N SER A 73 -11.69 9.49 23.12
CA SER A 73 -12.50 8.48 22.44
C SER A 73 -12.51 8.63 20.92
N LYS A 74 -12.47 9.85 20.38
CA LYS A 74 -12.43 10.11 18.94
C LYS A 74 -11.10 9.67 18.32
N TYR A 75 -9.98 9.81 19.02
CA TYR A 75 -8.70 9.28 18.55
C TYR A 75 -8.71 7.75 18.52
N VAL A 76 -9.30 7.10 19.53
CA VAL A 76 -9.44 5.63 19.55
C VAL A 76 -10.33 5.15 18.39
N GLU A 77 -11.46 5.80 18.14
CA GLU A 77 -12.33 5.52 16.99
C GLU A 77 -11.56 5.67 15.66
N ALA A 78 -10.81 6.76 15.49
CA ALA A 78 -10.03 7.01 14.30
C ALA A 78 -8.95 5.94 14.09
N VAL A 79 -8.16 5.62 15.11
CA VAL A 79 -7.11 4.59 15.04
C VAL A 79 -7.71 3.23 14.67
N ARG A 80 -8.84 2.84 15.27
CA ARG A 80 -9.52 1.57 14.95
C ARG A 80 -9.93 1.51 13.48
N LEU A 81 -10.55 2.57 12.97
CA LEU A 81 -11.00 2.61 11.58
C LEU A 81 -9.82 2.64 10.60
N VAL A 82 -8.78 3.42 10.88
CA VAL A 82 -7.57 3.48 10.05
C VAL A 82 -6.88 2.12 10.01
N LEU A 83 -6.71 1.45 11.16
CA LEU A 83 -6.14 0.10 11.22
C LEU A 83 -6.98 -0.90 10.42
N PHE A 84 -8.30 -0.88 10.58
CA PHE A 84 -9.20 -1.73 9.82
C PHE A 84 -9.04 -1.52 8.30
N ASN A 85 -9.05 -0.26 7.86
CA ASN A 85 -8.88 0.09 6.46
C ASN A 85 -7.51 -0.36 5.93
N GLN A 86 -6.44 -0.16 6.68
CA GLN A 86 -5.08 -0.60 6.30
C GLN A 86 -4.98 -2.12 6.18
N ILE A 87 -5.61 -2.88 7.09
CA ILE A 87 -5.65 -4.34 7.02
C ILE A 87 -6.44 -4.80 5.79
N VAL A 88 -7.65 -4.28 5.60
CA VAL A 88 -8.52 -4.67 4.48
C VAL A 88 -7.85 -4.35 3.13
N THR A 89 -7.35 -3.14 2.97
CA THR A 89 -6.66 -2.73 1.74
C THR A 89 -5.38 -3.52 1.51
N GLY A 90 -4.60 -3.79 2.56
CA GLY A 90 -3.40 -4.63 2.49
C GLY A 90 -3.70 -6.05 2.03
N VAL A 91 -4.76 -6.68 2.56
CA VAL A 91 -5.20 -8.02 2.14
C VAL A 91 -5.66 -8.02 0.70
N ILE A 92 -6.48 -7.05 0.28
CA ILE A 92 -6.95 -6.93 -1.11
C ILE A 92 -5.75 -6.81 -2.06
N LEU A 93 -4.80 -5.94 -1.75
CA LEU A 93 -3.59 -5.76 -2.57
C LEU A 93 -2.80 -7.06 -2.70
N CYS A 94 -2.60 -7.79 -1.60
CA CYS A 94 -1.90 -9.08 -1.60
C CYS A 94 -2.62 -10.12 -2.46
N VAL A 95 -3.96 -10.22 -2.34
CA VAL A 95 -4.77 -11.15 -3.13
C VAL A 95 -4.70 -10.80 -4.61
N CYS A 96 -4.86 -9.52 -4.97
CA CYS A 96 -4.76 -9.06 -6.35
C CYS A 96 -3.40 -9.39 -6.97
N LEU A 97 -2.31 -9.16 -6.25
CA LEU A 97 -0.95 -9.46 -6.71
C LEU A 97 -0.72 -10.97 -6.86
N LEU A 98 -1.20 -11.77 -5.92
CA LEU A 98 -1.11 -13.22 -5.97
C LEU A 98 -1.90 -13.79 -7.16
N LEU A 99 -3.11 -13.30 -7.39
CA LEU A 99 -3.91 -13.68 -8.56
C LEU A 99 -3.14 -13.31 -9.83
N PHE A 100 -2.80 -12.04 -10.00
CA PHE A 100 -2.12 -11.54 -11.20
C PHE A 100 -0.91 -12.39 -11.59
N THR A 101 -0.01 -12.60 -10.62
CA THR A 101 1.21 -13.38 -10.84
C THR A 101 0.92 -14.87 -11.10
N PHE A 102 -0.14 -15.43 -10.50
CA PHE A 102 -0.63 -16.77 -10.82
C PHE A 102 -1.20 -16.89 -12.24
N GLN A 103 -1.92 -15.88 -12.75
CA GLN A 103 -2.40 -15.89 -14.13
C GLN A 103 -1.25 -15.78 -15.13
N LEU A 104 -0.24 -14.95 -14.87
CA LEU A 104 0.97 -14.88 -15.70
C LEU A 104 1.71 -16.21 -15.77
N PHE A 105 1.86 -16.90 -14.63
CA PHE A 105 2.45 -18.23 -14.61
C PHE A 105 1.68 -19.24 -15.46
N ARG A 106 0.35 -19.29 -15.32
CA ARG A 106 -0.49 -20.16 -16.16
C ARG A 106 -0.36 -19.82 -17.64
N LEU A 107 -0.27 -18.53 -17.97
CA LEU A 107 -0.11 -18.06 -19.34
C LEU A 107 1.20 -18.57 -19.95
N PHE A 108 2.33 -18.39 -19.27
CA PHE A 108 3.63 -18.83 -19.79
C PHE A 108 3.80 -20.36 -19.83
N HIS A 109 3.05 -21.10 -19.00
CA HIS A 109 2.99 -22.56 -19.06
C HIS A 109 1.97 -23.10 -20.08
N HIS A 110 1.19 -22.24 -20.74
CA HIS A 110 0.23 -22.69 -21.74
C HIS A 110 0.96 -23.34 -22.94
N PRO A 111 0.55 -24.51 -23.46
CA PRO A 111 1.31 -25.28 -24.45
C PRO A 111 1.75 -24.52 -25.71
N LYS A 112 0.94 -23.54 -26.14
CA LYS A 112 1.24 -22.68 -27.30
C LYS A 112 2.36 -21.66 -27.03
N ILE A 113 2.42 -21.13 -25.81
CA ILE A 113 3.38 -20.10 -25.39
C ILE A 113 4.64 -20.74 -24.83
N TYR A 114 4.49 -21.81 -24.04
CA TYR A 114 5.57 -22.54 -23.39
C TYR A 114 6.71 -22.86 -24.36
N LYS A 115 6.40 -23.41 -25.53
CA LYS A 115 7.41 -23.83 -26.53
C LYS A 115 8.32 -22.69 -26.99
N HIS A 116 7.81 -21.45 -27.00
CA HIS A 116 8.49 -20.29 -27.58
C HIS A 116 9.08 -19.36 -26.51
N VAL A 117 8.47 -19.29 -25.34
CA VAL A 117 8.82 -18.33 -24.28
C VAL A 117 9.41 -19.07 -23.08
N HIS A 118 8.62 -19.92 -22.42
CA HIS A 118 9.00 -20.50 -21.13
C HIS A 118 9.97 -21.67 -21.21
N LYS A 119 10.06 -22.35 -22.36
CA LYS A 119 10.96 -23.49 -22.56
C LYS A 119 12.43 -23.08 -22.41
N ILE A 120 12.79 -21.86 -22.81
CA ILE A 120 14.17 -21.33 -22.71
C ILE A 120 14.62 -21.27 -21.25
N HIS A 121 13.73 -20.86 -20.34
CA HIS A 121 14.02 -20.82 -18.90
C HIS A 121 14.35 -22.21 -18.32
N HIS A 122 13.80 -23.28 -18.89
CA HIS A 122 14.01 -24.66 -18.47
C HIS A 122 15.08 -25.41 -19.27
N GLU A 123 15.87 -24.72 -20.12
CA GLU A 123 16.94 -25.34 -20.90
C GLU A 123 18.07 -25.88 -20.01
N TRP A 124 18.40 -25.13 -18.95
CA TRP A 124 19.41 -25.51 -17.97
C TRP A 124 18.79 -26.42 -16.91
N THR A 125 19.06 -27.72 -17.03
CA THR A 125 18.54 -28.73 -16.10
C THR A 125 19.19 -28.67 -14.71
N ALA A 126 20.42 -28.15 -14.62
CA ALA A 126 21.12 -27.86 -13.38
C ALA A 126 21.10 -26.35 -13.12
N PRO A 127 20.59 -25.88 -11.95
CA PRO A 127 20.53 -24.45 -11.66
C PRO A 127 21.93 -23.90 -11.38
N VAL A 128 22.30 -22.84 -12.11
CA VAL A 128 23.51 -22.05 -11.88
C VAL A 128 23.05 -20.59 -11.64
N SER A 129 23.72 -19.83 -10.77
CA SER A 129 23.27 -18.49 -10.38
C SER A 129 22.99 -17.56 -11.58
N ILE A 130 23.86 -17.58 -12.59
CA ILE A 130 23.72 -16.77 -13.81
C ILE A 130 22.48 -17.14 -14.63
N THR A 131 21.99 -18.38 -14.55
CA THR A 131 20.81 -18.84 -15.31
C THR A 131 19.49 -18.38 -14.68
N SER A 132 19.53 -17.72 -13.52
CA SER A 132 18.34 -17.17 -12.84
C SER A 132 17.55 -16.17 -13.68
N ILE A 133 18.22 -15.45 -14.59
CA ILE A 133 17.63 -14.51 -15.55
C ILE A 133 17.75 -14.99 -17.00
N TYR A 134 18.21 -16.22 -17.22
CA TYR A 134 18.25 -16.84 -18.54
C TYR A 134 16.82 -17.27 -18.92
N CYS A 135 16.11 -16.40 -19.63
CA CYS A 135 14.76 -16.64 -20.11
C CYS A 135 14.48 -15.77 -21.34
N HIS A 136 13.34 -16.02 -22.00
CA HIS A 136 12.90 -15.20 -23.13
C HIS A 136 12.66 -13.74 -22.70
N PRO A 137 12.97 -12.71 -23.51
CA PRO A 137 12.80 -11.30 -23.13
C PRO A 137 11.39 -10.95 -22.65
N ILE A 138 10.35 -11.55 -23.23
CA ILE A 138 8.96 -11.40 -22.77
C ILE A 138 8.78 -11.95 -21.35
N GLU A 139 9.30 -13.14 -21.06
CA GLU A 139 9.23 -13.69 -19.70
C GLU A 139 10.03 -12.84 -18.72
N HIS A 140 11.22 -12.38 -19.13
CA HIS A 140 12.02 -11.46 -18.33
C HIS A 140 11.25 -10.17 -18.03
N ALA A 141 10.59 -9.58 -19.04
CA ALA A 141 9.80 -8.37 -18.89
C ALA A 141 8.61 -8.56 -17.94
N PHE A 142 7.80 -9.60 -18.12
CA PHE A 142 6.54 -9.75 -17.38
C PHE A 142 6.65 -10.51 -16.07
N SER A 143 7.54 -11.50 -15.95
CA SER A 143 7.70 -12.31 -14.74
C SER A 143 8.79 -11.83 -13.81
N ASN A 144 9.82 -11.14 -14.31
CA ASN A 144 10.94 -10.66 -13.50
C ASN A 144 10.91 -9.14 -13.30
N LEU A 145 10.89 -8.37 -14.39
CA LEU A 145 10.98 -6.91 -14.34
C LEU A 145 9.67 -6.24 -13.92
N MET A 146 8.54 -6.58 -14.53
CA MET A 146 7.26 -5.90 -14.30
C MET A 146 6.80 -5.98 -12.83
N PRO A 147 6.88 -7.10 -12.10
CA PRO A 147 6.50 -7.11 -10.69
C PRO A 147 7.37 -6.18 -9.83
N VAL A 148 8.63 -5.98 -10.22
CA VAL A 148 9.59 -5.11 -9.52
C VAL A 148 9.44 -3.65 -9.95
N LEU A 149 9.19 -3.40 -11.24
CA LEU A 149 9.22 -2.08 -11.85
C LEU A 149 7.83 -1.46 -12.02
N LEU A 150 6.74 -2.21 -12.10
CA LEU A 150 5.41 -1.65 -12.42
C LEU A 150 5.01 -0.56 -11.43
N GLY A 151 5.25 -0.75 -10.13
CA GLY A 151 5.06 0.29 -9.12
C GLY A 151 5.94 1.52 -9.39
N PRO A 152 7.28 1.39 -9.40
CA PRO A 152 8.23 2.46 -9.75
C PRO A 152 7.89 3.21 -11.05
N THR A 153 7.53 2.49 -12.11
CA THR A 153 7.39 3.03 -13.46
C THR A 153 6.05 3.73 -13.69
N LEU A 154 4.95 3.23 -13.08
CA LEU A 154 3.68 3.97 -13.06
C LEU A 154 3.82 5.33 -12.35
N CYS A 155 4.83 5.46 -11.48
CA CYS A 155 5.17 6.68 -10.76
C CYS A 155 6.46 7.36 -11.25
N GLY A 156 7.10 6.85 -12.32
CA GLY A 156 8.34 7.39 -12.90
C GLY A 156 9.58 7.45 -11.99
N SER A 157 9.67 6.67 -10.91
CA SER A 157 10.63 6.89 -9.81
C SER A 157 11.24 5.59 -9.26
N HIS A 158 12.50 5.60 -8.79
CA HIS A 158 13.16 4.45 -8.12
C HIS A 158 12.34 3.92 -6.92
N ILE A 159 12.43 2.64 -6.55
CA ILE A 159 11.62 2.07 -5.44
C ILE A 159 11.87 2.79 -4.10
N THR A 160 13.11 3.19 -3.84
CA THR A 160 13.43 4.03 -2.68
C THR A 160 12.77 5.39 -2.79
N THR A 161 12.71 5.98 -3.98
CA THR A 161 12.00 7.23 -4.24
C THR A 161 10.50 7.06 -4.00
N LEU A 162 9.89 5.91 -4.32
CA LEU A 162 8.50 5.64 -3.97
C LEU A 162 8.25 5.62 -2.47
N TRP A 163 9.12 4.96 -1.69
CA TRP A 163 8.99 4.93 -0.24
C TRP A 163 9.20 6.31 0.38
N ILE A 164 10.23 7.04 -0.08
CA ILE A 164 10.48 8.42 0.33
C ILE A 164 9.28 9.30 -0.03
N TRP A 165 8.76 9.19 -1.25
CA TRP A 165 7.61 9.94 -1.70
C TRP A 165 6.35 9.59 -0.92
N ALA A 166 6.11 8.31 -0.62
CA ALA A 166 4.99 7.88 0.23
C ALA A 166 5.11 8.49 1.64
N CYS A 167 6.31 8.52 2.22
CA CYS A 167 6.55 9.21 3.50
C CYS A 167 6.31 10.72 3.39
N ILE A 168 6.76 11.38 2.31
CA ILE A 168 6.51 12.82 2.07
C ILE A 168 5.01 13.08 1.90
N ALA A 169 4.30 12.24 1.15
CA ALA A 169 2.86 12.34 0.95
C ALA A 169 2.10 12.15 2.27
N VAL A 170 2.53 11.21 3.11
CA VAL A 170 2.02 11.02 4.48
C VAL A 170 2.27 12.27 5.32
N ILE A 171 3.50 12.82 5.32
CA ILE A 171 3.81 14.07 6.03
C ILE A 171 2.90 15.21 5.57
N SER A 172 2.79 15.41 4.26
CA SER A 172 1.97 16.49 3.68
C SER A 172 0.51 16.34 4.07
N THR A 173 -0.03 15.12 4.01
CA THR A 173 -1.42 14.83 4.40
C THR A 173 -1.61 15.07 5.89
N THR A 174 -0.69 14.60 6.73
CA THR A 174 -0.74 14.82 8.18
C THR A 174 -0.71 16.31 8.50
N PHE A 175 0.13 17.14 7.87
CA PHE A 175 0.11 18.58 8.09
C PHE A 175 -1.24 19.20 7.74
N SER A 176 -1.79 18.88 6.57
CA SER A 176 -3.12 19.35 6.12
C SER A 176 -4.26 18.95 7.06
N HIS A 177 -4.13 17.83 7.77
CA HIS A 177 -5.17 17.28 8.65
C HIS A 177 -4.88 17.42 10.15
N SER A 178 -3.72 17.96 10.54
CA SER A 178 -3.31 18.09 11.93
C SER A 178 -4.12 19.14 12.71
N GLY A 179 -4.71 20.11 12.01
CA GLY A 179 -5.33 21.30 12.61
C GLY A 179 -4.32 22.32 13.15
N TYR A 180 -3.03 22.17 12.80
CA TYR A 180 -1.94 23.06 13.21
C TYR A 180 -1.25 23.68 11.99
N HIS A 181 -1.04 25.00 12.03
CA HIS A 181 -0.23 25.73 11.06
C HIS A 181 1.13 26.06 11.68
N PHE A 182 2.13 25.19 11.44
CA PHE A 182 3.49 25.38 11.95
C PHE A 182 4.37 26.20 10.99
N PRO A 183 5.41 26.89 11.48
CA PRO A 183 6.38 27.54 10.61
C PRO A 183 7.03 26.50 9.68
N MET A 184 7.17 26.83 8.39
CA MET A 184 7.77 25.96 7.36
C MET A 184 6.96 24.70 6.97
N SER A 185 5.73 24.53 7.45
CA SER A 185 4.81 23.49 6.94
C SER A 185 3.92 24.03 5.80
N PRO A 186 3.44 23.19 4.86
CA PRO A 186 2.38 23.57 3.94
C PRO A 186 1.15 24.12 4.69
N SER A 187 0.49 25.16 4.15
CA SER A 187 -0.67 25.76 4.82
C SER A 187 -1.85 24.78 4.88
N PRO A 188 -2.38 24.42 6.06
CA PRO A 188 -3.57 23.58 6.20
C PRO A 188 -4.88 24.36 6.03
N GLU A 189 -4.85 25.69 5.95
CA GLU A 189 -6.01 26.57 6.14
C GLU A 189 -7.12 26.35 5.11
N ALA A 190 -6.75 26.14 3.84
CA ALA A 190 -7.72 25.85 2.78
C ALA A 190 -8.45 24.53 3.04
N HIS A 191 -7.74 23.52 3.56
CA HIS A 191 -8.30 22.22 3.88
C HIS A 191 -9.15 22.26 5.16
N ASP A 192 -8.70 22.99 6.18
CA ASP A 192 -9.46 23.26 7.40
C ASP A 192 -10.78 23.98 7.08
N TYR A 193 -10.74 25.00 6.21
CA TYR A 193 -11.93 25.69 5.71
C TYR A 193 -12.88 24.75 4.99
N HIS A 194 -12.37 23.88 4.11
CA HIS A 194 -13.17 22.86 3.44
C HIS A 194 -13.93 21.97 4.45
N HIS A 195 -13.27 21.48 5.50
CA HIS A 195 -13.91 20.70 6.56
C HIS A 195 -14.97 21.49 7.33
N ARG A 196 -14.74 22.79 7.61
CA ARG A 196 -15.73 23.64 8.28
C ARG A 196 -17.00 23.85 7.44
N VAL A 197 -16.85 24.14 6.15
CA VAL A 197 -17.99 24.43 5.26
C VAL A 197 -18.77 23.17 4.94
N CYS A 198 -18.09 22.04 4.71
CA CYS A 198 -18.74 20.77 4.44
C CYS A 198 -19.68 20.37 5.58
N VAL A 199 -19.22 20.50 6.84
CA VAL A 199 -20.05 20.24 8.02
C VAL A 199 -21.26 21.18 8.10
N LYS A 200 -21.06 22.49 7.86
CA LYS A 200 -22.18 23.44 7.86
C LYS A 200 -23.22 23.09 6.78
N ASN A 201 -22.78 22.77 5.57
CA ASN A 201 -23.69 22.43 4.47
C ASN A 201 -24.49 21.16 4.77
N ILE A 202 -23.86 20.12 5.33
CA ILE A 202 -24.54 18.89 5.73
C ILE A 202 -25.53 19.16 6.88
N GLN A 203 -25.16 19.97 7.87
CA GLN A 203 -26.08 20.37 8.94
C GLN A 203 -27.29 21.16 8.43
N HIS A 204 -27.08 22.11 7.52
CA HIS A 204 -28.17 22.85 6.88
C HIS A 204 -29.09 21.95 6.07
N LEU A 205 -28.55 20.97 5.33
CA LEU A 205 -29.34 19.96 4.62
C LEU A 205 -30.13 19.06 5.57
N HIS A 206 -29.52 18.65 6.69
CA HIS A 206 -30.18 17.82 7.69
C HIS A 206 -31.31 18.58 8.41
N LEU A 207 -31.06 19.82 8.82
CA LEU A 207 -32.08 20.71 9.40
C LEU A 207 -33.23 20.98 8.41
N ALA A 208 -32.92 21.21 7.13
CA ALA A 208 -33.95 21.37 6.10
C ALA A 208 -34.80 20.09 5.94
N TRP A 209 -34.16 18.91 5.97
CA TRP A 209 -34.85 17.61 5.92
C TRP A 209 -35.74 17.36 7.15
N GLU A 210 -35.28 17.67 8.37
CA GLU A 210 -36.11 17.56 9.58
C GLU A 210 -37.30 18.54 9.55
N LEU A 211 -37.09 19.80 9.14
CA LEU A 211 -38.16 20.79 9.02
C LEU A 211 -39.22 20.41 7.98
N LEU A 212 -38.84 19.68 6.93
CA LEU A 212 -39.77 19.15 5.93
C LEU A 212 -40.57 17.95 6.45
N ASN A 213 -39.99 17.09 7.29
CA ASN A 213 -40.66 15.91 7.85
C ASN A 213 -41.47 16.17 9.14
N VAL A 214 -41.25 17.29 9.82
CA VAL A 214 -42.08 17.71 10.97
C VAL A 214 -43.38 18.40 10.51
N ARG A 215 -43.50 18.73 9.21
CA ARG A 215 -44.69 19.38 8.62
C ARG A 215 -45.62 18.41 7.86
N SER A 216 -45.37 17.10 7.92
CA SER A 216 -46.24 16.03 7.39
C SER A 216 -46.93 15.28 8.53
#